data_AF-A0A0M0L929-F1
#
_entry.id   AF-A0A0M0L929-F1
#
_cell.length_a   1.000
_cell.length_b   1.000
_cell.length_c   1.000
_cell.angle_alpha   90.00
_cell.angle_beta   90.00
_cell.angle_gamma   90.00
#
_symmetry.space_group_name_H-M   'P 1'
#
loop_
_entity.id
_entity.type
_entity.pdbx_description
1 polymer ?
#
loop_
_entity_poly.entity_id
_entity_poly.type
_entity_poly.pdbx_seq_one_letter_code
_entity_poly.pdbx_strand_id
1 'polypeptide(L)'
;MKRLISFLVLILGFGYIFTPSAAASVVKDSDEEVSKVFTDFIDQAYNNLDGLTVLDSKGYDMTQGFINYASQYYSINDYKSIQDKIVNDDLSISVTNQTEMSAKQYKELGIKSLVGIKGENVSKIFYHRATDATKTFTKEWTVTLTGSFSYQTSPPFNVTSVSGPRVTLSNANFGAMFSPALEGLFTRNSHSSTSATFYTNYSMRAVLGVSVGSLPIGLNCNFGSHTDTFSAHPSVLQ
;
A
#
# COMPACT_ATOMS: atom_id res chain seq x y z
N MET A 1 -67.72 9.83 -66.61
CA MET A 1 -66.63 10.83 -66.68
C MET A 1 -66.24 11.22 -65.25
N LYS A 2 -64.98 10.92 -64.94
CA LYS A 2 -64.07 11.38 -63.88
C LYS A 2 -64.66 12.22 -62.72
N ARG A 3 -64.72 11.59 -61.55
CA ARG A 3 -64.55 12.21 -60.22
C ARG A 3 -63.06 12.49 -60.01
N LEU A 4 -62.69 13.63 -59.44
CA LEU A 4 -61.42 13.76 -58.70
C LEU A 4 -61.53 14.85 -57.64
N ILE A 5 -61.71 14.39 -56.41
CA ILE A 5 -61.44 15.10 -55.16
C ILE A 5 -59.91 15.07 -55.03
N SER A 6 -59.25 16.22 -55.01
CA SER A 6 -57.81 16.29 -54.77
C SER A 6 -57.57 16.61 -53.30
N PHE A 7 -57.24 15.58 -52.53
CA PHE A 7 -56.75 15.68 -51.16
C PHE A 7 -55.27 16.06 -51.19
N LEU A 8 -54.94 17.13 -50.49
CA LEU A 8 -53.59 17.61 -50.24
C LEU A 8 -52.89 16.64 -49.26
N VAL A 9 -52.04 15.75 -49.77
CA VAL A 9 -51.17 14.90 -48.95
C VAL A 9 -49.78 15.55 -48.89
N LEU A 10 -49.52 16.20 -47.76
CA LEU A 10 -48.22 16.75 -47.40
C LEU A 10 -47.32 15.57 -46.96
N ILE A 11 -46.45 15.10 -47.87
CA ILE A 11 -45.41 14.12 -47.51
C ILE A 11 -44.30 14.88 -46.77
N LEU A 12 -44.34 14.79 -45.44
CA LEU A 12 -43.21 15.06 -44.55
C LEU A 12 -42.09 14.09 -44.93
N GLY A 13 -41.11 14.59 -45.67
CA GLY A 13 -39.82 13.92 -45.84
C GLY A 13 -39.19 13.73 -44.46
N PHE A 14 -39.03 12.47 -44.07
CA PHE A 14 -38.23 12.04 -42.94
C PHE A 14 -36.80 12.57 -43.10
N GLY A 15 -36.52 13.73 -42.51
CA GLY A 15 -35.18 14.07 -42.09
C GLY A 15 -34.80 13.09 -40.99
N TYR A 16 -34.01 12.07 -41.33
CA TYR A 16 -33.19 11.37 -40.34
C TYR A 16 -32.20 12.39 -39.79
N ILE A 17 -32.62 13.15 -38.77
CA ILE A 17 -31.69 13.75 -37.85
C ILE A 17 -31.15 12.57 -37.05
N PHE A 18 -29.99 12.06 -37.47
CA PHE A 18 -29.10 11.37 -36.56
C PHE A 18 -28.85 12.35 -35.41
N THR A 19 -29.61 12.21 -34.33
CA THR A 19 -29.14 12.69 -33.04
C THR A 19 -27.91 11.84 -32.76
N PRO A 20 -26.71 12.41 -32.59
CA PRO A 20 -25.67 11.67 -31.90
C PRO A 20 -26.29 11.30 -30.56
N SER A 21 -26.46 10.00 -30.33
CA SER A 21 -26.53 9.47 -28.98
C SER A 21 -25.41 10.18 -28.25
N ALA A 22 -25.78 11.01 -27.28
CA ALA A 22 -24.87 11.39 -26.23
C ALA A 22 -24.55 10.09 -25.50
N ALA A 23 -23.65 9.30 -26.09
CA ALA A 23 -22.67 8.61 -25.28
C ALA A 23 -22.14 9.73 -24.39
N ALA A 24 -22.51 9.68 -23.11
CA ALA A 24 -21.83 10.44 -22.11
C ALA A 24 -20.36 10.10 -22.35
N SER A 25 -19.66 11.01 -23.02
CA SER A 25 -18.22 11.03 -22.99
C SER A 25 -17.95 11.05 -21.50
N VAL A 26 -17.43 9.94 -20.99
CA VAL A 26 -16.75 9.92 -19.72
C VAL A 26 -15.75 11.05 -19.87
N VAL A 27 -16.10 12.19 -19.28
CA VAL A 27 -15.16 13.28 -19.10
C VAL A 27 -14.06 12.59 -18.31
N LYS A 28 -12.92 12.35 -18.98
CA LYS A 28 -11.65 12.17 -18.28
C LYS A 28 -11.36 13.54 -17.65
N ASP A 29 -12.10 13.85 -16.60
CA ASP A 29 -11.68 14.79 -15.60
C ASP A 29 -10.64 14.01 -14.79
N SER A 30 -9.35 14.21 -15.08
CA SER A 30 -8.52 15.38 -14.74
C SER A 30 -7.72 15.01 -13.50
N ASP A 31 -6.39 15.05 -13.63
CA ASP A 31 -5.40 14.88 -12.58
C ASP A 31 -5.87 14.07 -11.37
N GLU A 32 -5.73 12.74 -11.39
CA GLU A 32 -5.88 11.95 -10.16
C GLU A 32 -4.91 12.51 -9.13
N GLU A 33 -5.45 13.33 -8.21
CA GLU A 33 -4.73 13.93 -7.12
C GLU A 33 -4.06 12.79 -6.34
N VAL A 34 -2.76 12.92 -6.15
CA VAL A 34 -1.98 11.91 -5.45
C VAL A 34 -2.54 11.77 -4.04
N SER A 35 -2.82 10.53 -3.62
CA SER A 35 -3.52 10.33 -2.36
C SER A 35 -2.66 10.80 -1.18
N LYS A 36 -3.34 11.28 -0.12
CA LYS A 36 -2.66 11.60 1.14
C LYS A 36 -1.90 10.40 1.73
N VAL A 37 -2.39 9.17 1.50
CA VAL A 37 -1.71 7.95 1.96
C VAL A 37 -0.32 7.84 1.32
N PHE A 38 -0.24 8.11 0.02
CA PHE A 38 1.02 8.11 -0.70
C PHE A 38 1.92 9.27 -0.28
N THR A 39 1.41 10.51 -0.22
CA THR A 39 2.24 11.66 0.15
C THR A 39 2.83 11.50 1.55
N ASP A 40 2.01 11.11 2.53
CA ASP A 40 2.46 10.87 3.91
C ASP A 40 3.56 9.78 3.98
N PHE A 41 3.42 8.73 3.16
CA PHE A 41 4.41 7.65 3.10
C PHE A 41 5.72 8.11 2.46
N ILE A 42 5.67 8.87 1.35
CA ILE A 42 6.88 9.42 0.72
C ILE A 42 7.57 10.42 1.65
N ASP A 43 6.82 11.29 2.33
CA ASP A 43 7.39 12.18 3.34
C ASP A 43 8.10 11.40 4.44
N GLN A 44 7.50 10.32 4.92
CA GLN A 44 8.14 9.44 5.89
C GLN A 44 9.42 8.80 5.35
N ALA A 45 9.43 8.36 4.09
CA ALA A 45 10.61 7.80 3.45
C ALA A 45 11.74 8.82 3.33
N TYR A 46 11.44 10.06 2.93
CA TYR A 46 12.45 11.13 2.81
C TYR A 46 12.99 11.61 4.16
N ASN A 47 12.21 11.49 5.22
CA ASN A 47 12.68 11.74 6.59
C ASN A 47 13.55 10.60 7.16
N ASN A 48 13.62 9.44 6.49
CA ASN A 48 14.42 8.29 6.89
C ASN A 48 14.93 7.52 5.65
N LEU A 49 15.82 8.17 4.88
CA LEU A 49 16.38 7.57 3.66
C LEU A 49 17.21 6.33 3.95
N ASP A 50 17.89 6.26 5.09
CA ASP A 50 18.70 5.10 5.50
C ASP A 50 17.84 3.84 5.72
N GLY A 51 16.58 4.04 6.14
CA GLY A 51 15.60 2.98 6.30
C GLY A 51 14.82 2.63 5.03
N LEU A 52 14.96 3.40 3.96
CA LEU A 52 14.21 3.19 2.71
C LEU A 52 14.73 1.94 1.99
N THR A 53 13.81 1.11 1.51
CA THR A 53 14.10 0.01 0.60
C THR A 53 13.16 0.08 -0.59
N VAL A 54 13.72 0.01 -1.80
CA VAL A 54 12.98 -0.07 -3.05
C VAL A 54 13.44 -1.30 -3.83
N LEU A 55 12.51 -2.19 -4.15
CA LEU A 55 12.78 -3.41 -4.90
C LEU A 55 12.01 -3.39 -6.21
N ASP A 56 12.59 -3.96 -7.28
CA ASP A 56 11.84 -4.25 -8.49
C ASP A 56 10.97 -5.52 -8.35
N SER A 57 10.18 -5.84 -9.37
CA SER A 57 9.32 -7.03 -9.41
C SER A 57 10.07 -8.37 -9.33
N LYS A 58 11.39 -8.38 -9.50
CA LYS A 58 12.26 -9.56 -9.35
C LYS A 58 12.94 -9.60 -7.98
N GLY A 59 12.76 -8.56 -7.15
CA GLY A 59 13.38 -8.43 -5.83
C GLY A 59 14.79 -7.84 -5.86
N TYR A 60 15.25 -7.25 -6.97
CA TYR A 60 16.53 -6.56 -7.02
C TYR A 60 16.44 -5.19 -6.34
N ASP A 61 17.49 -4.82 -5.62
CA ASP A 61 17.58 -3.55 -4.91
C ASP A 61 17.78 -2.38 -5.89
N MET A 62 16.79 -1.49 -5.93
CA MET A 62 16.74 -0.29 -6.74
C MET A 62 16.84 0.99 -5.90
N THR A 63 17.10 0.89 -4.60
CA THR A 63 16.96 1.97 -3.62
C THR A 63 17.75 3.22 -4.00
N GLN A 64 19.05 3.10 -4.26
CA GLN A 64 19.87 4.27 -4.59
C GLN A 64 19.46 4.92 -5.92
N GLY A 65 19.11 4.11 -6.92
CA GLY A 65 18.63 4.61 -8.22
C GLY A 65 17.30 5.35 -8.09
N PHE A 66 16.39 4.81 -7.27
CA PHE A 66 15.13 5.43 -6.95
C PHE A 66 15.33 6.75 -6.18
N ILE A 67 16.16 6.79 -5.14
CA ILE A 67 16.44 8.02 -4.39
C ILE A 67 16.96 9.12 -5.31
N ASN A 68 17.92 8.80 -6.18
CA ASN A 68 18.48 9.75 -7.13
C ASN A 68 17.41 10.29 -8.10
N TYR A 69 16.54 9.42 -8.60
CA TYR A 69 15.43 9.81 -9.47
C TYR A 69 14.38 10.65 -8.74
N ALA A 70 13.91 10.18 -7.59
CA ALA A 70 12.77 10.76 -6.89
C ALA A 70 13.12 12.09 -6.20
N SER A 71 14.39 12.32 -5.85
CA SER A 71 14.82 13.53 -5.12
C SER A 71 14.52 14.82 -5.89
N GLN A 72 14.66 14.81 -7.22
CA GLN A 72 14.35 15.98 -8.03
C GLN A 72 12.86 16.33 -7.97
N TYR A 73 11.98 15.33 -7.97
CA TYR A 73 10.52 15.50 -7.93
C TYR A 73 10.03 15.84 -6.53
N TYR A 74 10.61 15.20 -5.50
CA TYR A 74 10.29 15.49 -4.10
C TYR A 74 10.59 16.96 -3.75
N SER A 75 11.72 17.51 -4.22
CA SER A 75 12.11 18.90 -3.95
C SER A 75 11.15 19.96 -4.49
N ILE A 76 10.32 19.60 -5.47
CA ILE A 76 9.30 20.46 -6.08
C ILE A 76 7.88 20.00 -5.76
N ASN A 77 7.71 19.08 -4.80
CA ASN A 77 6.42 18.48 -4.40
C ASN A 77 5.66 17.76 -5.53
N ASP A 78 6.38 17.26 -6.54
CA ASP A 78 5.79 16.46 -7.62
C ASP A 78 5.68 14.98 -7.22
N TYR A 79 4.75 14.70 -6.30
CA TYR A 79 4.47 13.33 -5.87
C TYR A 79 3.92 12.44 -6.98
N LYS A 80 3.32 13.03 -8.02
CA LYS A 80 2.72 12.28 -9.12
C LYS A 80 3.79 11.58 -9.93
N SER A 81 4.86 12.28 -10.28
CA SER A 81 6.01 11.69 -10.98
C SER A 81 6.70 10.58 -10.17
N ILE A 82 6.70 10.68 -8.84
CA ILE A 82 7.23 9.62 -7.95
C ILE A 82 6.30 8.40 -7.97
N GLN A 83 4.98 8.62 -7.82
CA GLN A 83 3.99 7.55 -7.83
C GLN A 83 3.96 6.83 -9.19
N ASP A 84 3.96 7.58 -10.28
CA ASP A 84 3.96 7.03 -11.64
C ASP A 84 5.23 6.21 -11.88
N LYS A 85 6.38 6.62 -11.34
CA LYS A 85 7.60 5.80 -11.39
C LYS A 85 7.41 4.46 -10.68
N ILE A 86 6.89 4.47 -9.46
CA ILE A 86 6.63 3.25 -8.68
C ILE A 86 5.68 2.31 -9.43
N VAL A 87 4.61 2.85 -10.00
CA VAL A 87 3.57 2.07 -10.69
C VAL A 87 4.07 1.53 -12.03
N ASN A 88 4.73 2.36 -12.85
CA ASN A 88 5.16 1.97 -14.20
C ASN A 88 6.30 0.97 -14.19
N ASP A 89 7.18 1.03 -13.18
CA ASP A 89 8.30 0.11 -13.02
C ASP A 89 7.97 -1.10 -12.11
N ASP A 90 6.75 -1.19 -11.58
CA ASP A 90 6.32 -2.25 -10.66
C ASP A 90 7.24 -2.38 -9.43
N LEU A 91 7.50 -1.23 -8.79
CA LEU A 91 8.40 -1.16 -7.63
C LEU A 91 7.64 -1.43 -6.33
N SER A 92 8.27 -2.20 -5.44
CA SER A 92 7.89 -2.31 -4.04
C SER A 92 8.71 -1.32 -3.22
N ILE A 93 8.05 -0.56 -2.35
CA ILE A 93 8.69 0.48 -1.52
C ILE A 93 8.29 0.33 -0.06
N SER A 94 9.27 0.52 0.82
CA SER A 94 9.09 0.31 2.26
C SER A 94 10.11 1.08 3.09
N VAL A 95 9.78 1.36 4.36
CA VAL A 95 10.63 2.12 5.28
C VAL A 95 10.82 1.34 6.57
N THR A 96 12.06 1.03 6.93
CA THR A 96 12.44 0.37 8.17
C THR A 96 12.79 1.39 9.25
N ASN A 97 12.27 1.18 10.46
CA ASN A 97 12.67 1.89 11.67
C ASN A 97 13.18 0.89 12.70
N GLN A 98 14.29 1.21 13.35
CA GLN A 98 14.95 0.33 14.30
C GLN A 98 15.42 1.13 15.52
N THR A 99 15.14 0.61 16.71
CA THR A 99 15.43 1.28 17.97
C THR A 99 15.86 0.28 19.03
N GLU A 100 16.82 0.65 19.88
CA GLU A 100 17.24 -0.18 21.01
C GLU A 100 16.09 -0.30 22.04
N MET A 101 15.94 -1.49 22.63
CA MET A 101 14.95 -1.72 23.68
C MET A 101 15.29 -0.96 24.97
N SER A 102 14.27 -0.42 25.61
CA SER A 102 14.37 0.14 26.96
C SER A 102 14.43 -0.96 28.03
N ALA A 103 14.94 -0.62 29.22
CA ALA A 103 14.99 -1.52 30.39
C ALA A 103 13.63 -2.14 30.75
N LYS A 104 12.53 -1.39 30.57
CA LYS A 104 11.17 -1.88 30.81
C LYS A 104 10.78 -3.01 29.84
N GLN A 105 11.15 -2.87 28.57
CA GLN A 105 10.83 -3.84 27.52
C GLN A 105 11.61 -5.15 27.70
N TYR A 106 12.88 -5.09 28.14
CA TYR A 106 13.63 -6.30 28.51
C TYR A 106 12.92 -7.12 29.59
N LYS A 107 12.38 -6.43 30.62
CA LYS A 107 11.64 -7.07 31.70
C LYS A 107 10.35 -7.76 31.22
N GLU A 108 9.62 -7.12 30.30
CA GLU A 108 8.38 -7.68 29.71
C GLU A 108 8.65 -8.92 28.84
N LEU A 109 9.81 -8.97 28.17
CA LEU A 109 10.24 -10.13 27.39
C LEU A 109 10.86 -11.26 28.23
N GLY A 110 10.88 -11.13 29.57
CA GLY A 110 11.52 -12.10 30.45
C GLY A 110 13.03 -12.18 30.31
N ILE A 111 13.65 -11.22 29.61
CA ILE A 111 15.11 -11.09 29.49
C ILE A 111 15.60 -10.50 30.81
N LYS A 112 15.99 -11.37 31.74
CA LYS A 112 16.81 -10.95 32.88
C LYS A 112 18.04 -10.26 32.30
N SER A 113 18.43 -9.09 32.82
CA SER A 113 19.63 -8.38 32.40
C SER A 113 20.83 -9.33 32.48
N LEU A 114 21.12 -10.00 31.36
CA LEU A 114 22.26 -10.89 31.19
C LEU A 114 23.33 -10.00 30.58
N VAL A 115 24.41 -9.78 31.33
CA VAL A 115 25.62 -9.14 30.81
C VAL A 115 25.95 -9.81 29.48
N GLY A 116 25.89 -9.05 28.39
CA GLY A 116 26.22 -9.55 27.04
C GLY A 116 25.06 -9.76 26.07
N ILE A 117 23.81 -9.40 26.40
CA ILE A 117 22.67 -9.41 25.46
C ILE A 117 22.10 -8.00 25.27
N LYS A 118 21.89 -7.61 24.01
CA LYS A 118 21.12 -6.41 23.61
C LYS A 118 19.88 -6.83 22.84
N GLY A 119 18.88 -5.97 22.80
CA GLY A 119 17.63 -6.17 22.09
C GLY A 119 17.18 -4.92 21.38
N GLU A 120 16.51 -5.10 20.25
CA GLU A 120 16.05 -4.03 19.37
C GLU A 120 14.61 -4.27 18.94
N ASN A 121 13.83 -3.19 18.89
CA ASN A 121 12.52 -3.17 18.26
C ASN A 121 12.69 -2.72 16.82
N VAL A 122 12.03 -3.42 15.91
CA VAL A 122 12.04 -3.11 14.49
C VAL A 122 10.62 -2.99 13.98
N SER A 123 10.40 -2.05 13.09
CA SER A 123 9.20 -1.98 12.29
C SER A 123 9.57 -1.73 10.84
N LYS A 124 8.79 -2.28 9.92
CA LYS A 124 8.84 -1.92 8.52
C LYS A 124 7.45 -1.56 8.02
N ILE A 125 7.36 -0.43 7.36
CA ILE A 125 6.13 0.09 6.77
C ILE A 125 6.20 -0.21 5.29
N PHE A 126 5.21 -0.94 4.77
CA PHE A 126 5.07 -1.29 3.37
C PHE A 126 3.96 -0.45 2.76
N TYR A 127 4.24 0.18 1.62
CA TYR A 127 3.22 0.86 0.83
C TYR A 127 2.66 -0.09 -0.22
N HIS A 128 1.34 -0.07 -0.36
CA HIS A 128 0.61 -0.92 -1.29
C HIS A 128 -0.40 -0.11 -2.08
N ARG A 129 -0.56 -0.47 -3.35
CA ARG A 129 -1.58 0.04 -4.26
C ARG A 129 -2.13 -1.11 -5.06
N ALA A 130 -3.45 -1.28 -5.08
CA ALA A 130 -4.07 -2.31 -5.90
C ALA A 130 -5.44 -1.88 -6.41
N THR A 131 -5.80 -2.42 -7.57
CA THR A 131 -7.15 -2.35 -8.10
C THR A 131 -7.90 -3.62 -7.70
N ASP A 132 -9.14 -3.45 -7.24
CA ASP A 132 -9.99 -4.55 -6.82
C ASP A 132 -10.26 -5.56 -7.96
N ALA A 133 -10.76 -6.74 -7.60
CA ALA A 133 -11.04 -7.82 -8.55
C ALA A 133 -12.02 -7.41 -9.67
N THR A 134 -12.92 -6.45 -9.43
CA THR A 134 -13.86 -5.94 -10.44
C THR A 134 -13.28 -4.85 -11.34
N LYS A 135 -12.05 -4.39 -11.07
CA LYS A 135 -11.36 -3.30 -11.79
C LYS A 135 -12.08 -1.95 -11.69
N THR A 136 -12.86 -1.76 -10.64
CA THR A 136 -13.66 -0.54 -10.42
C THR A 136 -12.94 0.43 -9.49
N PHE A 137 -12.26 -0.07 -8.46
CA PHE A 137 -11.66 0.74 -7.41
C PHE A 137 -10.17 0.45 -7.30
N THR A 138 -9.35 1.48 -7.49
CA THR A 138 -7.94 1.46 -7.09
C THR A 138 -7.81 2.13 -5.74
N LYS A 139 -7.12 1.46 -4.80
CA LYS A 139 -6.92 1.95 -3.43
C LYS A 139 -5.48 1.77 -2.99
N GLU A 140 -5.09 2.59 -2.03
CA GLU A 140 -3.73 2.70 -1.49
C GLU A 140 -3.78 2.58 0.02
N TRP A 141 -2.86 1.81 0.58
CA TRP A 141 -2.76 1.60 2.02
C TRP A 141 -1.32 1.36 2.44
N THR A 142 -1.06 1.46 3.73
CA THR A 142 0.21 1.06 4.33
C THR A 142 -0.01 0.01 5.41
N VAL A 143 0.90 -0.96 5.46
CA VAL A 143 0.94 -2.00 6.50
C VAL A 143 2.24 -1.87 7.28
N THR A 144 2.14 -1.83 8.60
CA THR A 144 3.32 -1.89 9.47
C THR A 144 3.49 -3.30 10.02
N LEU A 145 4.66 -3.88 9.78
CA LEU A 145 5.11 -5.12 10.39
C LEU A 145 6.10 -4.80 11.51
N THR A 146 5.71 -5.05 12.76
CA THR A 146 6.53 -4.75 13.94
C THR A 146 6.97 -6.02 14.62
N GLY A 147 8.25 -6.11 14.97
CA GLY A 147 8.80 -7.22 15.73
C GLY A 147 9.94 -6.76 16.62
N SER A 148 10.58 -7.71 17.26
CA SER A 148 11.76 -7.44 18.05
C SER A 148 12.70 -8.63 18.08
N PHE A 149 13.98 -8.37 18.32
CA PHE A 149 14.97 -9.42 18.42
C PHE A 149 16.02 -9.07 19.47
N SER A 150 16.74 -10.08 19.96
CA SER A 150 17.89 -9.90 20.83
C SER A 150 19.12 -10.62 20.28
N TYR A 151 20.30 -10.12 20.62
CA TYR A 151 21.58 -10.57 20.09
C TYR A 151 22.71 -10.43 21.11
N GLN A 152 23.79 -11.19 20.88
CA GLN A 152 25.01 -11.12 21.68
C GLN A 152 25.76 -9.82 21.45
N THR A 153 26.24 -9.15 22.50
CA THR A 153 27.00 -7.89 22.35
C THR A 153 28.46 -8.10 21.94
N SER A 154 28.91 -9.36 21.84
CA SER A 154 30.25 -9.69 21.37
C SER A 154 30.17 -10.18 19.92
N PRO A 155 31.18 -9.88 19.09
CA PRO A 155 31.28 -10.46 17.76
C PRO A 155 31.12 -11.99 17.82
N PRO A 156 30.33 -12.61 16.92
CA PRO A 156 29.83 -12.03 15.67
C PRO A 156 28.45 -11.36 15.76
N PHE A 157 27.94 -11.03 16.97
CA PHE A 157 26.61 -10.42 17.18
C PHE A 157 25.44 -11.29 16.73
N ASN A 158 25.51 -12.58 17.04
CA ASN A 158 24.43 -13.51 16.70
C ASN A 158 23.13 -13.13 17.40
N VAL A 159 22.05 -13.10 16.63
CA VAL A 159 20.67 -13.07 17.09
C VAL A 159 20.38 -14.35 17.87
N THR A 160 19.91 -14.17 19.11
CA THR A 160 19.63 -15.24 20.06
C THR A 160 18.13 -15.47 20.25
N SER A 161 17.29 -14.48 19.94
CA SER A 161 15.84 -14.64 19.95
C SER A 161 15.14 -13.62 19.06
N VAL A 162 13.93 -13.96 18.61
CA VAL A 162 13.03 -13.09 17.86
C VAL A 162 11.61 -13.22 18.40
N SER A 163 10.88 -12.12 18.42
CA SER A 163 9.48 -12.03 18.86
C SER A 163 8.63 -11.25 17.86
N GLY A 164 7.35 -11.60 17.74
CA GLY A 164 6.42 -11.05 16.76
C GLY A 164 6.33 -11.90 15.48
N PRO A 165 6.04 -11.33 14.30
CA PRO A 165 5.65 -9.95 14.12
C PRO A 165 4.18 -9.71 14.47
N ARG A 166 3.88 -8.47 14.81
CA ARG A 166 2.52 -7.90 14.84
C ARG A 166 2.32 -7.10 13.56
N VAL A 167 1.12 -7.21 12.99
CA VAL A 167 0.75 -6.53 11.75
C VAL A 167 -0.32 -5.52 12.07
N THR A 168 -0.17 -4.31 11.56
CA THR A 168 -1.16 -3.24 11.68
C THR A 168 -1.45 -2.65 10.31
N LEU A 169 -2.72 -2.52 9.97
CA LEU A 169 -3.15 -1.66 8.86
C LEU A 169 -2.99 -0.20 9.32
N SER A 170 -1.88 0.42 8.94
CA SER A 170 -1.45 1.70 9.51
C SER A 170 -2.16 2.89 8.89
N ASN A 171 -2.41 2.84 7.60
CA ASN A 171 -3.22 3.83 6.90
C ASN A 171 -3.99 3.15 5.78
N ALA A 172 -5.30 3.37 5.72
CA ALA A 172 -6.17 2.87 4.66
C ALA A 172 -7.35 3.81 4.46
N ASN A 173 -7.07 5.05 4.02
CA ASN A 173 -8.11 6.04 3.76
C ASN A 173 -8.81 5.76 2.42
N PHE A 174 -9.67 4.75 2.41
CA PHE A 174 -10.42 4.36 1.20
C PHE A 174 -11.63 5.27 0.95
N GLY A 175 -11.90 6.22 1.84
CA GLY A 175 -13.11 7.06 1.88
C GLY A 175 -14.15 6.52 2.85
N ALA A 176 -15.03 7.39 3.34
CA ALA A 176 -15.94 7.11 4.46
C ALA A 176 -16.95 5.98 4.21
N MET A 177 -17.21 5.62 2.94
CA MET A 177 -18.10 4.51 2.59
C MET A 177 -17.42 3.14 2.63
N PHE A 178 -16.09 3.10 2.77
CA PHE A 178 -15.33 1.86 2.78
C PHE A 178 -14.91 1.49 4.20
N SER A 179 -15.03 0.21 4.54
CA SER A 179 -14.48 -0.39 5.75
C SER A 179 -13.37 -1.37 5.38
N PRO A 180 -12.10 -0.92 5.34
CA PRO A 180 -10.97 -1.77 4.98
C PRO A 180 -10.58 -2.74 6.11
N ALA A 181 -10.11 -3.92 5.75
CA ALA A 181 -9.66 -4.94 6.69
C ALA A 181 -8.58 -5.85 6.08
N LEU A 182 -7.68 -6.32 6.95
CA LEU A 182 -6.75 -7.41 6.66
C LEU A 182 -7.43 -8.73 7.03
N GLU A 183 -7.64 -9.60 6.05
CA GLU A 183 -8.22 -10.93 6.25
C GLU A 183 -7.17 -12.04 6.10
N GLY A 184 -7.40 -13.16 6.79
CA GLY A 184 -6.53 -14.34 6.66
C GLY A 184 -5.09 -14.07 7.13
N LEU A 185 -4.92 -13.16 8.09
CA LEU A 185 -3.61 -12.73 8.56
C LEU A 185 -2.80 -13.92 9.12
N PHE A 186 -1.65 -14.17 8.50
CA PHE A 186 -0.69 -15.17 8.95
C PHE A 186 0.67 -14.51 9.17
N THR A 187 1.26 -14.70 10.34
CA THR A 187 2.57 -14.13 10.68
C THR A 187 3.57 -15.21 11.04
N ARG A 188 4.83 -14.97 10.69
CA ARG A 188 5.96 -15.83 11.04
C ARG A 188 7.19 -14.99 11.34
N ASN A 189 8.02 -15.49 12.25
CA ASN A 189 9.37 -14.98 12.46
C ASN A 189 10.39 -16.11 12.33
N SER A 190 11.65 -15.75 12.13
CA SER A 190 12.79 -16.65 12.22
C SER A 190 14.07 -15.85 12.46
N HIS A 191 15.16 -16.50 12.85
CA HIS A 191 16.49 -15.90 12.84
C HIS A 191 17.55 -16.86 12.37
N SER A 192 18.65 -16.30 11.87
CA SER A 192 19.86 -17.03 11.49
C SER A 192 21.08 -16.14 11.69
N SER A 193 22.06 -16.60 12.47
CA SER A 193 23.27 -15.83 12.81
C SER A 193 22.95 -14.37 13.13
N THR A 194 23.34 -13.41 12.31
CA THR A 194 23.16 -11.96 12.54
C THR A 194 21.85 -11.39 11.99
N SER A 195 20.88 -12.22 11.60
CA SER A 195 19.64 -11.78 10.95
C SER A 195 18.39 -12.26 11.67
N ALA A 196 17.45 -11.34 11.89
CA ALA A 196 16.09 -11.61 12.32
C ALA A 196 15.14 -11.33 11.15
N THR A 197 14.34 -12.32 10.75
CA THR A 197 13.41 -12.18 9.61
C THR A 197 11.98 -12.23 10.08
N PHE A 198 11.19 -11.28 9.58
CA PHE A 198 9.77 -11.13 9.84
C PHE A 198 8.98 -11.31 8.55
N TYR A 199 7.86 -12.01 8.65
CA TYR A 199 7.03 -12.38 7.52
C TYR A 199 5.56 -12.25 7.87
N THR A 200 4.76 -11.75 6.93
CA THR A 200 3.30 -11.82 6.98
C THR A 200 2.71 -12.11 5.61
N ASN A 201 1.56 -12.77 5.61
CA ASN A 201 0.68 -12.90 4.45
C ASN A 201 -0.74 -12.51 4.88
N TYR A 202 -1.45 -11.80 4.02
CA TYR A 202 -2.84 -11.43 4.23
C TYR A 202 -3.55 -11.18 2.91
N SER A 203 -4.88 -11.10 2.94
CA SER A 203 -5.68 -10.54 1.86
C SER A 203 -6.25 -9.19 2.26
N MET A 204 -6.11 -8.19 1.38
CA MET A 204 -6.65 -6.86 1.62
C MET A 204 -8.07 -6.78 1.07
N ARG A 205 -9.03 -6.42 1.92
CA ARG A 205 -10.44 -6.24 1.51
C ARG A 205 -11.01 -4.93 2.02
N ALA A 206 -12.08 -4.49 1.40
CA ALA A 206 -12.94 -3.45 1.95
C ALA A 206 -14.40 -3.73 1.65
N VAL A 207 -15.28 -3.44 2.60
CA VAL A 207 -16.72 -3.45 2.37
C VAL A 207 -17.17 -2.02 2.04
N LEU A 208 -17.75 -1.83 0.86
CA LEU A 208 -18.44 -0.60 0.48
C LEU A 208 -19.86 -0.65 1.03
N GLY A 209 -20.17 0.20 2.00
CA GLY A 209 -21.53 0.35 2.54
C GLY A 209 -22.35 1.30 1.67
N VAL A 210 -23.38 0.77 1.01
CA VAL A 210 -24.40 1.57 0.31
C VAL A 210 -25.74 1.32 0.98
N SER A 211 -26.32 2.36 1.56
CA SER A 211 -27.67 2.27 2.13
C SER A 211 -28.71 2.58 1.05
N VAL A 212 -29.61 1.63 0.78
CA VAL A 212 -30.81 1.88 -0.03
C VAL A 212 -32.02 1.79 0.89
N GLY A 213 -32.54 2.94 1.33
CA GLY A 213 -33.54 2.99 2.40
C GLY A 213 -32.96 2.50 3.74
N SER A 214 -33.62 1.53 4.39
CA SER A 214 -33.18 0.92 5.65
C SER A 214 -32.29 -0.32 5.48
N LEU A 215 -32.03 -0.76 4.24
CA LEU A 215 -31.25 -1.97 3.97
C LEU A 215 -29.80 -1.59 3.64
N PRO A 216 -28.82 -1.94 4.50
CA PRO A 216 -27.43 -1.81 4.16
C PRO A 216 -27.07 -2.88 3.11
N ILE A 217 -26.68 -2.46 1.92
CA ILE A 217 -26.09 -3.33 0.90
C ILE A 217 -24.57 -3.16 1.00
N GLY A 218 -23.87 -4.25 1.34
CA GLY A 218 -22.42 -4.29 1.38
C GLY A 218 -21.86 -4.90 0.10
N LEU A 219 -21.08 -4.13 -0.67
CA LEU A 219 -20.28 -4.67 -1.77
C LEU A 219 -18.87 -5.00 -1.26
N ASN A 220 -18.47 -6.27 -1.34
CA ASN A 220 -17.14 -6.70 -0.93
C ASN A 220 -16.13 -6.44 -2.06
N CYS A 221 -15.18 -5.55 -1.82
CA CYS A 221 -14.07 -5.24 -2.71
C CYS A 221 -12.84 -6.02 -2.26
N ASN A 222 -12.30 -6.87 -3.14
CA ASN A 222 -11.11 -7.67 -2.87
C ASN A 222 -9.91 -7.10 -3.62
N PHE A 223 -8.89 -6.65 -2.90
CA PHE A 223 -7.65 -6.04 -3.41
C PHE A 223 -6.49 -7.04 -3.48
N GLY A 224 -6.78 -8.34 -3.40
CA GLY A 224 -5.82 -9.42 -3.58
C GLY A 224 -5.07 -9.82 -2.32
N SER A 225 -4.15 -10.76 -2.50
CA SER A 225 -3.28 -11.29 -1.46
C SER A 225 -1.90 -10.66 -1.54
N HIS A 226 -1.33 -10.36 -0.38
CA HIS A 226 -0.08 -9.63 -0.22
C HIS A 226 0.84 -10.41 0.71
N THR A 227 2.14 -10.29 0.47
CA THR A 227 3.18 -10.90 1.29
C THR A 227 4.24 -9.85 1.58
N ASP A 228 4.41 -9.54 2.85
CA ASP A 228 5.39 -8.57 3.31
C ASP A 228 6.45 -9.29 4.14
N THR A 229 7.71 -9.03 3.82
CA THR A 229 8.84 -9.61 4.53
C THR A 229 9.98 -8.63 4.65
N PHE A 230 10.71 -8.70 5.77
CA PHE A 230 11.99 -8.04 5.90
C PHE A 230 12.90 -8.74 6.88
N SER A 231 14.19 -8.52 6.67
CA SER A 231 15.24 -8.92 7.59
C SER A 231 15.79 -7.69 8.29
N ALA A 232 16.05 -7.82 9.58
CA ALA A 232 16.75 -6.85 10.40
C ALA A 232 18.05 -7.45 10.92
N HIS A 233 19.02 -6.59 11.15
CA HIS A 233 20.34 -6.94 11.67
C HIS A 233 20.65 -6.05 12.88
N PRO A 234 21.43 -6.52 13.86
CA PRO A 234 21.91 -5.68 14.96
C PRO A 234 22.39 -4.30 14.46
N SER A 235 21.96 -3.20 15.07
CA SER A 235 22.32 -1.85 14.58
C SER A 235 23.83 -1.60 14.55
N VAL A 236 24.59 -2.33 15.36
CA VAL A 236 26.07 -2.26 15.38
C VAL A 236 26.74 -2.80 14.11
N LEU A 237 25.99 -3.45 13.22
CA LEU A 237 26.46 -3.99 11.94
C LEU A 237 26.04 -3.16 10.72
N GLN A 238 25.26 -2.09 10.94
CA GLN A 238 24.70 -1.24 9.88
C GLN A 238 25.59 -0.02 9.63
#